data_AF-A0A520BSK3-F1
#
_entry.id   AF-A0A520BSK3-F1
#
_cell.length_a   1.000
_cell.length_b   1.000
_cell.length_c   1.000
_cell.angle_alpha   90.00
_cell.angle_beta   90.00
_cell.angle_gamma   90.00
#
_symmetry.space_group_name_H-M   'P 1'
#
loop_
_entity.id
_entity.type
_entity.pdbx_description
1 polymer ?
#
loop_
_entity_poly.entity_id
_entity_poly.type
_entity_poly.pdbx_seq_one_letter_code
_entity_poly.pdbx_strand_id
1 'polypeptide(L)'
;MLFVSIEDNQYLISLYRLDEQSGFLALEATSPKEIINFSAKIWTAIIDKMEELENETYNLVNWEDFSAQFGNHGIPKDLKKLYDFEGEFGYGNFSESFCLNIIDKTGIKTWSENPEFINSFVEFAIANGSGSSYGYWLCSDDIEKCPIVVFGDEGGIYIVAENTSQFIQLLTFDTEISVYEQAYFYRDEHDYEPSEYKDEFVEWTKENFNFKALETNEQTDEIINNAKEKHQQLLDDFLGKYNIEN
;
A
#
# COMPACT_ATOMS: atom_id res chain seq x y z
N MET A 1 23.85 -28.61 15.91
CA MET A 1 22.42 -28.93 15.93
C MET A 1 21.76 -27.78 16.67
N LEU A 2 20.97 -26.97 15.97
CA LEU A 2 20.32 -25.78 16.54
C LEU A 2 19.06 -26.26 17.28
N PHE A 3 18.94 -25.94 18.57
CA PHE A 3 17.71 -26.19 19.34
C PHE A 3 17.12 -24.84 19.70
N VAL A 4 15.90 -24.58 19.23
CA VAL A 4 15.11 -23.39 19.56
C VAL A 4 14.13 -23.76 20.65
N SER A 5 14.16 -23.05 21.77
CA SER A 5 13.14 -23.11 22.83
C SER A 5 12.78 -21.68 23.18
N ILE A 6 11.51 -21.32 23.01
CA ILE A 6 10.99 -20.00 23.37
C ILE A 6 10.36 -20.14 24.75
N GLU A 7 11.18 -20.00 25.79
CA GLU A 7 10.74 -19.63 27.14
C GLU A 7 11.72 -18.58 27.68
N ASP A 8 11.19 -17.67 28.49
CA ASP A 8 11.73 -16.38 28.91
C ASP A 8 13.27 -16.25 29.00
N ASN A 9 13.81 -15.27 28.23
CA ASN A 9 15.19 -14.75 28.30
C ASN A 9 16.34 -15.68 27.87
N GLN A 10 16.14 -16.62 26.93
CA GLN A 10 17.25 -17.40 26.34
C GLN A 10 17.61 -16.97 24.91
N TYR A 11 18.92 -16.90 24.63
CA TYR A 11 19.48 -16.58 23.32
C TYR A 11 19.16 -17.69 22.28
N LEU A 12 18.97 -17.31 21.01
CA LEU A 12 18.73 -18.22 19.88
C LEU A 12 19.87 -19.25 19.66
N ILE A 13 21.07 -18.95 20.18
CA ILE A 13 22.19 -19.88 20.33
C ILE A 13 22.36 -20.17 21.81
N SER A 14 21.76 -21.25 22.27
CA SER A 14 21.76 -21.61 23.70
C SER A 14 22.91 -22.53 24.10
N LEU A 15 23.61 -23.17 23.15
CA LEU A 15 24.60 -24.21 23.43
C LEU A 15 25.87 -24.09 22.56
N TYR A 16 27.04 -24.32 23.17
CA TYR A 16 28.33 -24.45 22.49
C TYR A 16 29.15 -25.64 23.03
N ARG A 17 30.22 -26.04 22.34
CA ARG A 17 31.21 -27.02 22.84
C ARG A 17 32.61 -26.52 22.54
N LEU A 18 33.56 -26.83 23.42
CA LEU A 18 34.95 -26.36 23.31
C LEU A 18 35.76 -27.17 22.28
N ASP A 19 35.41 -28.43 22.09
CA ASP A 19 36.01 -29.34 21.13
C ASP A 19 34.99 -30.42 20.71
N GLU A 20 35.35 -31.28 19.76
CA GLU A 20 34.43 -32.28 19.21
C GLU A 20 34.06 -33.41 20.18
N GLN A 21 34.87 -33.65 21.20
CA GLN A 21 34.69 -34.69 22.21
C GLN A 21 33.98 -34.18 23.46
N SER A 22 33.97 -32.86 23.66
CA SER A 22 33.26 -32.19 24.75
C SER A 22 31.74 -32.21 24.57
N GLY A 23 31.04 -32.32 25.71
CA GLY A 23 29.59 -32.12 25.77
C GLY A 23 29.20 -30.67 25.46
N PHE A 24 27.92 -30.47 25.16
CA PHE A 24 27.36 -29.14 24.98
C PHE A 24 27.21 -28.42 26.32
N LEU A 25 27.58 -27.14 26.33
CA LEU A 25 27.51 -26.21 27.46
C LEU A 25 26.54 -25.09 27.12
N ALA A 26 25.79 -24.62 28.11
CA ALA A 26 24.93 -23.44 27.98
C ALA A 26 25.78 -22.18 27.75
N LEU A 27 25.32 -21.32 26.85
CA LEU A 27 25.91 -20.00 26.65
C LEU A 27 25.51 -19.08 27.81
N GLU A 28 26.41 -18.93 28.78
CA GLU A 28 26.24 -18.06 29.95
C GLU A 28 27.11 -16.81 29.86
N ALA A 29 26.80 -15.77 30.66
CA ALA A 29 27.61 -14.54 30.76
C ALA A 29 29.07 -14.78 31.19
N THR A 30 29.34 -15.93 31.82
CA THR A 30 30.68 -16.36 32.26
C THR A 30 31.42 -17.21 31.22
N SER A 31 30.83 -17.46 30.05
CA SER A 31 31.45 -18.23 28.97
C SER A 31 32.71 -17.55 28.41
N PRO A 32 33.59 -18.30 27.72
CA PRO A 32 34.77 -17.71 27.08
C PRO A 32 34.38 -16.55 26.17
N LYS A 33 35.10 -15.42 26.28
CA LYS A 33 34.81 -14.20 25.53
C LYS A 33 34.76 -14.41 24.01
N GLU A 34 35.59 -15.30 23.49
CA GLU A 34 35.63 -15.65 22.06
C GLU A 34 34.32 -16.30 21.60
N ILE A 35 33.73 -17.16 22.44
CA ILE A 35 32.43 -17.79 22.17
C ILE A 35 31.31 -16.76 22.26
N ILE A 36 31.31 -15.90 23.29
CA ILE A 36 30.32 -14.82 23.42
C ILE A 36 30.35 -13.90 22.18
N ASN A 37 31.54 -13.46 21.77
CA ASN A 37 31.71 -12.60 20.60
C ASN A 37 31.29 -13.29 19.30
N PHE A 38 31.58 -14.59 19.15
CA PHE A 38 31.15 -15.35 17.99
C PHE A 38 29.63 -15.48 17.93
N SER A 39 28.98 -15.83 19.05
CA SER A 39 27.53 -15.92 19.13
C SER A 39 26.86 -14.58 18.83
N ALA A 40 27.40 -13.47 19.34
CA ALA A 40 26.90 -12.13 19.05
C ALA A 40 26.99 -11.80 17.54
N LYS A 41 28.10 -12.13 16.89
CA LYS A 41 28.25 -11.93 15.44
C LYS A 41 27.26 -12.75 14.61
N ILE A 42 27.03 -14.01 14.99
CA ILE A 42 26.04 -14.85 14.31
C ILE A 42 24.63 -14.30 14.53
N TRP A 43 24.31 -13.84 15.74
CA TRP A 43 23.02 -13.21 16.03
C TRP A 43 22.80 -11.96 15.17
N THR A 44 23.77 -11.05 15.13
CA THR A 44 23.71 -9.87 14.25
C THR A 44 23.50 -10.28 12.80
N ALA A 45 24.28 -11.23 12.27
CA ALA A 45 24.10 -11.68 10.89
C ALA A 45 22.73 -12.34 10.62
N ILE A 46 22.13 -13.00 11.61
CA ILE A 46 20.76 -13.54 11.50
C ILE A 46 19.75 -12.40 11.47
N ILE A 47 19.90 -11.40 12.35
CA ILE A 47 19.01 -10.23 12.37
C ILE A 47 19.14 -9.44 11.08
N ASP A 48 20.36 -9.12 10.64
CA ASP A 48 20.61 -8.46 9.35
C ASP A 48 19.98 -9.26 8.20
N LYS A 49 20.06 -10.60 8.23
CA LYS A 49 19.44 -11.44 7.18
C LYS A 49 17.92 -11.50 7.31
N MET A 50 17.38 -11.46 8.52
CA MET A 50 15.94 -11.38 8.75
C MET A 50 15.40 -10.02 8.29
N GLU A 51 16.10 -8.93 8.56
CA GLU A 51 15.78 -7.59 8.04
C GLU A 51 15.90 -7.54 6.52
N GLU A 52 16.95 -8.11 5.92
CA GLU A 52 17.04 -8.26 4.45
C GLU A 52 15.88 -9.09 3.90
N LEU A 53 15.52 -10.19 4.57
CA LEU A 53 14.43 -11.06 4.14
C LEU A 53 13.08 -10.40 4.34
N GLU A 54 12.87 -9.65 5.43
CA GLU A 54 11.70 -8.81 5.67
C GLU A 54 11.60 -7.74 4.59
N ASN A 55 12.70 -7.07 4.24
CA ASN A 55 12.78 -6.14 3.11
C ASN A 55 12.53 -6.83 1.75
N GLU A 56 12.93 -8.11 1.59
CA GLU A 56 12.57 -8.94 0.43
C GLU A 56 11.12 -9.50 0.49
N THR A 57 10.48 -9.52 1.67
CA THR A 57 9.12 -10.06 1.92
C THR A 57 8.07 -9.01 2.26
N TYR A 58 8.42 -7.73 2.32
CA TYR A 58 7.50 -6.60 2.18
C TYR A 58 7.00 -6.57 0.73
N ASN A 59 6.12 -7.55 0.42
CA ASN A 59 5.18 -7.61 -0.69
C ASN A 59 5.50 -6.72 -1.89
N LEU A 60 6.69 -6.84 -2.49
CA LEU A 60 6.92 -6.24 -3.79
C LEU A 60 5.91 -6.88 -4.73
N VAL A 61 4.86 -6.13 -5.03
CA VAL A 61 3.86 -6.55 -6.00
C VAL A 61 4.63 -6.70 -7.29
N ASN A 62 4.85 -7.94 -7.73
CA ASN A 62 5.71 -8.18 -8.87
C ASN A 62 5.21 -7.38 -10.07
N TRP A 63 6.11 -6.66 -10.75
CA TRP A 63 5.74 -5.79 -11.85
C TRP A 63 4.95 -6.50 -12.95
N GLU A 64 5.32 -7.74 -13.29
CA GLU A 64 4.64 -8.52 -14.33
C GLU A 64 3.18 -8.77 -13.93
N ASP A 65 2.94 -9.21 -12.70
CA ASP A 65 1.59 -9.50 -12.20
C ASP A 65 0.77 -8.22 -11.97
N PHE A 66 1.38 -7.17 -11.39
CA PHE A 66 0.74 -5.87 -11.20
C PHE A 66 0.31 -5.25 -12.54
N SER A 67 1.22 -5.23 -13.53
CA SER A 67 0.91 -4.64 -14.82
C SER A 67 -0.11 -5.48 -15.62
N ALA A 68 -0.17 -6.79 -15.40
CA ALA A 68 -1.11 -7.68 -16.07
C ALA A 68 -2.58 -7.37 -15.74
N GLN A 69 -2.88 -6.81 -14.56
CA GLN A 69 -4.27 -6.49 -14.17
C GLN A 69 -4.93 -5.42 -15.08
N PHE A 70 -4.11 -4.60 -15.76
CA PHE A 70 -4.57 -3.58 -16.71
C PHE A 70 -4.88 -4.16 -18.11
N GLY A 71 -4.51 -5.40 -18.37
CA GLY A 71 -4.78 -6.09 -19.63
C GLY A 71 -4.37 -5.28 -20.86
N ASN A 72 -5.29 -5.15 -21.82
CA ASN A 72 -5.04 -4.44 -23.08
C ASN A 72 -5.06 -2.91 -22.96
N HIS A 73 -5.52 -2.35 -21.83
CA HIS A 73 -5.51 -0.90 -21.62
C HIS A 73 -4.09 -0.38 -21.40
N GLY A 74 -3.20 -1.24 -20.92
CA GLY A 74 -1.88 -0.85 -20.46
C GLY A 74 -1.95 -0.07 -19.15
N ILE A 75 -0.80 0.05 -18.49
CA ILE A 75 -0.69 0.81 -17.25
C ILE A 75 -0.56 2.31 -17.54
N PRO A 76 -1.26 3.19 -16.81
CA PRO A 76 -1.03 4.64 -16.87
C PRO A 76 0.42 4.99 -16.53
N LYS A 77 1.00 5.94 -17.26
CA LYS A 77 2.41 6.32 -17.11
C LYS A 77 2.73 6.80 -15.71
N ASP A 78 1.83 7.59 -15.15
CA ASP A 78 2.00 8.18 -13.83
C ASP A 78 1.82 7.13 -12.72
N LEU A 79 1.02 6.09 -12.97
CA LEU A 79 0.90 4.96 -12.05
C LEU A 79 2.17 4.11 -12.05
N LYS A 80 2.82 3.96 -13.22
CA LYS A 80 4.13 3.32 -13.28
C LYS A 80 5.16 4.11 -12.45
N LYS A 81 5.21 5.44 -12.57
CA LYS A 81 6.09 6.24 -11.73
C LYS A 81 5.82 6.01 -10.23
N LEU A 82 4.55 5.98 -9.82
CA LEU A 82 4.16 5.69 -8.43
C LEU A 82 4.61 4.30 -7.99
N TYR A 83 4.47 3.30 -8.85
CA TYR A 83 4.96 1.94 -8.60
C TYR A 83 6.48 1.91 -8.36
N ASP A 84 7.24 2.63 -9.18
CA ASP A 84 8.70 2.69 -9.03
C ASP A 84 9.09 3.41 -7.72
N PHE A 85 8.35 4.44 -7.32
CA PHE A 85 8.55 5.14 -6.04
C PHE A 85 8.26 4.23 -4.84
N GLU A 86 7.08 3.59 -4.81
CA GLU A 86 6.72 2.70 -3.71
C GLU A 86 7.66 1.49 -3.59
N GLY A 87 8.18 0.99 -4.72
CA GLY A 87 9.19 -0.06 -4.71
C GLY A 87 10.53 0.34 -4.10
N GLU A 88 10.84 1.64 -4.03
CA GLU A 88 12.06 2.18 -3.40
C GLU A 88 11.86 2.50 -1.90
N PHE A 89 10.70 3.06 -1.53
CA PHE A 89 10.43 3.56 -0.17
C PHE A 89 9.53 2.65 0.68
N GLY A 90 9.01 1.58 0.11
CA GLY A 90 8.19 0.60 0.80
C GLY A 90 6.70 0.97 0.89
N TYR A 91 5.88 -0.08 0.98
CA TYR A 91 4.42 -0.03 1.00
C TYR A 91 3.87 0.60 2.28
N GLY A 92 2.87 1.48 2.16
CA GLY A 92 2.21 2.07 3.33
C GLY A 92 3.04 3.08 4.11
N ASN A 93 4.22 3.45 3.63
CA ASN A 93 5.18 4.26 4.38
C ASN A 93 5.24 5.73 3.93
N PHE A 94 4.47 6.15 2.92
CA PHE A 94 4.49 7.54 2.41
C PHE A 94 3.12 8.22 2.35
N SER A 95 2.05 7.45 2.50
CA SER A 95 0.68 7.89 2.66
C SER A 95 -0.03 6.86 3.51
N GLU A 96 -0.61 7.29 4.62
CA GLU A 96 -1.28 6.41 5.59
C GLU A 96 -2.20 5.36 4.91
N SER A 97 -1.99 4.09 5.26
CA SER A 97 -2.73 2.90 4.79
C SER A 97 -2.82 2.68 3.27
N PHE A 98 -2.21 3.53 2.45
CA PHE A 98 -2.16 3.35 1.01
C PHE A 98 -1.12 2.31 0.63
N CYS A 99 -1.48 1.37 -0.24
CA CYS A 99 -0.47 0.55 -0.93
C CYS A 99 -0.95 0.10 -2.30
N LEU A 100 -0.08 0.10 -3.31
CA LEU A 100 -0.39 -0.57 -4.57
C LEU A 100 -0.50 -2.07 -4.32
N ASN A 101 -1.47 -2.71 -4.96
CA ASN A 101 -1.71 -4.13 -4.74
C ASN A 101 -2.33 -4.80 -5.98
N ILE A 102 -2.16 -6.12 -6.07
CA ILE A 102 -2.95 -6.96 -6.96
C ILE A 102 -4.21 -7.34 -6.19
N ILE A 103 -5.33 -6.76 -6.61
CA ILE A 103 -6.61 -7.01 -5.96
C ILE A 103 -7.37 -8.03 -6.77
N ASP A 104 -7.69 -9.17 -6.15
CA ASP A 104 -8.60 -10.10 -6.76
C ASP A 104 -10.00 -9.48 -6.79
N LYS A 105 -10.75 -9.73 -7.87
CA LYS A 105 -12.06 -9.09 -8.10
C LYS A 105 -13.14 -9.62 -7.14
N THR A 106 -12.81 -10.09 -5.94
CA THR A 106 -13.79 -10.58 -4.96
C THR A 106 -14.57 -9.44 -4.34
N GLY A 107 -13.91 -8.32 -4.01
CA GLY A 107 -14.54 -7.11 -3.49
C GLY A 107 -15.58 -6.55 -4.47
N ILE A 108 -15.16 -6.27 -5.72
CA ILE A 108 -16.08 -5.75 -6.75
C ILE A 108 -17.27 -6.67 -7.07
N LYS A 109 -17.13 -7.99 -6.92
CA LYS A 109 -18.22 -8.95 -7.12
C LYS A 109 -19.35 -8.85 -6.09
N THR A 110 -19.08 -8.24 -4.94
CA THR A 110 -20.14 -7.97 -3.94
C THR A 110 -21.19 -6.98 -4.46
N TRP A 111 -20.81 -6.12 -5.41
CA TRP A 111 -21.69 -5.14 -6.05
C TRP A 111 -22.45 -5.72 -7.24
N SER A 112 -21.77 -6.48 -8.10
CA SER A 112 -22.39 -7.18 -9.22
C SER A 112 -21.52 -8.32 -9.70
N GLU A 113 -22.13 -9.48 -9.96
CA GLU A 113 -21.47 -10.59 -10.64
C GLU A 113 -21.45 -10.44 -12.18
N ASN A 114 -22.05 -9.36 -12.72
CA ASN A 114 -22.10 -9.16 -14.16
C ASN A 114 -20.67 -8.91 -14.72
N PRO A 115 -20.19 -9.72 -15.69
CA PRO A 115 -18.86 -9.54 -16.27
C PRO A 115 -18.63 -8.17 -16.90
N GLU A 116 -19.66 -7.53 -17.47
CA GLU A 116 -19.55 -6.18 -18.04
C GLU A 116 -19.25 -5.15 -16.95
N PHE A 117 -19.92 -5.25 -15.80
CA PHE A 117 -19.63 -4.43 -14.63
C PHE A 117 -18.21 -4.66 -14.12
N ILE A 118 -17.87 -5.92 -13.84
CA ILE A 118 -16.57 -6.32 -13.28
C ILE A 118 -15.40 -5.91 -14.20
N ASN A 119 -15.60 -5.95 -15.51
CA ASN A 119 -14.58 -5.56 -16.50
C ASN A 119 -14.58 -4.07 -16.82
N SER A 120 -15.53 -3.29 -16.28
CA SER A 120 -15.49 -1.83 -16.36
C SER A 120 -14.56 -1.22 -15.32
N PHE A 121 -13.91 -2.03 -14.48
CA PHE A 121 -12.98 -1.55 -13.47
C PHE A 121 -11.69 -2.37 -13.40
N VAL A 122 -10.64 -1.67 -12.97
CA VAL A 122 -9.33 -2.24 -12.64
C VAL A 122 -8.92 -1.69 -11.28
N GLU A 123 -9.11 -2.48 -10.23
CA GLU A 123 -8.61 -2.20 -8.88
C GLU A 123 -7.08 -2.29 -8.88
N PHE A 124 -6.40 -1.37 -8.18
CA PHE A 124 -4.94 -1.28 -8.22
C PHE A 124 -4.27 -0.93 -6.88
N ALA A 125 -5.03 -0.57 -5.86
CA ALA A 125 -4.47 -0.19 -4.55
C ALA A 125 -5.48 -0.41 -3.42
N ILE A 126 -4.96 -0.66 -2.22
CA ILE A 126 -5.72 -0.56 -0.97
C ILE A 126 -5.87 0.92 -0.63
N ALA A 127 -7.06 1.31 -0.19
CA ALA A 127 -7.41 2.70 0.08
C ALA A 127 -7.40 3.08 1.56
N ASN A 128 -7.64 2.12 2.45
CA ASN A 128 -7.64 2.32 3.89
C ASN A 128 -7.41 0.99 4.64
N GLY A 129 -7.24 1.08 5.96
CA GLY A 129 -7.01 -0.07 6.83
C GLY A 129 -8.22 -1.00 7.03
N SER A 130 -9.42 -0.60 6.63
CA SER A 130 -10.66 -1.38 6.83
C SER A 130 -10.99 -2.30 5.66
N GLY A 131 -10.42 -2.06 4.47
CA GLY A 131 -10.52 -2.94 3.31
C GLY A 131 -11.09 -2.30 2.05
N SER A 132 -11.22 -0.97 2.03
CA SER A 132 -11.56 -0.23 0.81
C SER A 132 -10.43 -0.32 -0.23
N SER A 133 -10.78 -0.17 -1.51
CA SER A 133 -9.83 -0.24 -2.62
C SER A 133 -10.00 0.91 -3.61
N TYR A 134 -8.90 1.32 -4.24
CA TYR A 134 -8.94 2.23 -5.39
C TYR A 134 -8.95 1.45 -6.70
N GLY A 135 -9.68 1.96 -7.68
CA GLY A 135 -9.72 1.40 -9.03
C GLY A 135 -9.92 2.45 -10.11
N TYR A 136 -9.50 2.12 -11.33
CA TYR A 136 -9.90 2.87 -12.53
C TYR A 136 -11.31 2.48 -12.91
N TRP A 137 -12.16 3.45 -13.21
CA TRP A 137 -13.40 3.20 -13.94
C TRP A 137 -13.17 3.39 -15.44
N LEU A 138 -13.20 2.28 -16.19
CA LEU A 138 -12.85 2.20 -17.62
C LEU A 138 -13.95 2.76 -18.53
N CYS A 139 -14.27 4.05 -18.37
CA CYS A 139 -15.27 4.75 -19.17
C CYS A 139 -14.73 5.31 -20.51
N SER A 140 -13.45 5.08 -20.81
CA SER A 140 -12.76 5.50 -22.04
C SER A 140 -11.81 4.41 -22.54
N ASP A 141 -11.54 4.40 -23.85
CA ASP A 141 -10.51 3.52 -24.45
C ASP A 141 -9.10 3.91 -24.00
N ASP A 142 -8.91 5.17 -23.59
CA ASP A 142 -7.65 5.71 -23.07
C ASP A 142 -7.71 5.77 -21.54
N ILE A 143 -7.05 4.82 -20.88
CA ILE A 143 -7.06 4.69 -19.41
C ILE A 143 -6.50 5.93 -18.69
N GLU A 144 -5.64 6.71 -19.35
CA GLU A 144 -5.10 7.96 -18.80
C GLU A 144 -6.19 9.03 -18.62
N LYS A 145 -7.36 8.85 -19.25
CA LYS A 145 -8.54 9.71 -19.14
C LYS A 145 -9.64 9.13 -18.27
N CYS A 146 -9.43 7.94 -17.71
CA CYS A 146 -10.39 7.28 -16.84
C CYS A 146 -10.24 7.81 -15.42
N PRO A 147 -11.36 8.14 -14.74
CA PRO A 147 -11.31 8.59 -13.36
C PRO A 147 -10.96 7.44 -12.43
N ILE A 148 -10.44 7.80 -11.27
CA ILE A 148 -10.22 6.90 -10.14
C ILE A 148 -11.48 6.90 -9.28
N VAL A 149 -11.94 5.70 -8.93
CA VAL A 149 -12.97 5.46 -7.94
C VAL A 149 -12.37 4.83 -6.70
N VAL A 150 -13.04 5.01 -5.56
CA VAL A 150 -12.86 4.20 -4.36
C VAL A 150 -14.07 3.28 -4.19
N PHE A 151 -13.82 2.02 -3.87
CA PHE A 151 -14.83 1.06 -3.42
C PHE A 151 -14.78 1.01 -1.90
N GLY A 152 -15.88 1.40 -1.25
CA GLY A 152 -16.00 1.33 0.20
C GLY A 152 -16.28 -0.08 0.69
N ASP A 153 -15.58 -0.53 1.72
CA ASP A 153 -15.85 -1.77 2.43
C ASP A 153 -17.12 -1.70 3.30
N GLU A 154 -17.56 -0.50 3.65
CA GLU A 154 -18.85 -0.22 4.28
C GLU A 154 -19.94 0.23 3.30
N GLY A 155 -19.60 0.28 2.00
CA GLY A 155 -20.50 0.66 0.91
C GLY A 155 -20.03 1.89 0.12
N GLY A 156 -20.70 2.14 -1.01
CA GLY A 156 -20.42 3.23 -1.94
C GLY A 156 -19.31 2.95 -2.96
N ILE A 157 -19.47 3.53 -4.15
CA ILE A 157 -18.46 3.59 -5.22
C ILE A 157 -18.31 5.05 -5.63
N TYR A 158 -17.29 5.74 -5.13
CA TYR A 158 -17.19 7.20 -5.30
C TYR A 158 -16.04 7.60 -6.21
N ILE A 159 -16.25 8.59 -7.08
CA ILE A 159 -15.18 9.24 -7.84
C ILE A 159 -14.30 10.03 -6.87
N VAL A 160 -12.98 9.81 -6.93
CA VAL A 160 -12.01 10.51 -6.07
C VAL A 160 -11.03 11.37 -6.86
N ALA A 161 -10.75 11.04 -8.12
CA ALA A 161 -9.85 11.83 -8.97
C ALA A 161 -10.20 11.66 -10.46
N GLU A 162 -9.90 12.67 -11.29
CA GLU A 162 -10.16 12.59 -12.74
C GLU A 162 -9.13 11.75 -13.48
N ASN A 163 -7.94 11.58 -12.90
CA ASN A 163 -6.82 10.86 -13.50
C ASN A 163 -5.78 10.53 -12.41
N THR A 164 -4.80 9.71 -12.79
CA THR A 164 -3.71 9.26 -11.92
C THR A 164 -2.90 10.41 -11.31
N SER A 165 -2.68 11.48 -12.07
CA SER A 165 -1.89 12.63 -11.62
C SER A 165 -2.57 13.37 -10.46
N GLN A 166 -3.88 13.58 -10.53
CA GLN A 166 -4.66 14.14 -9.41
C GLN A 166 -4.74 13.18 -8.23
N PHE A 167 -4.87 11.87 -8.50
CA PHE A 167 -4.85 10.85 -7.46
C PHE A 167 -3.53 10.86 -6.66
N ILE A 168 -2.38 10.91 -7.35
CA ILE A 168 -1.07 11.04 -6.72
C ILE A 168 -1.00 12.31 -5.87
N GLN A 169 -1.58 13.42 -6.33
CA GLN A 169 -1.66 14.63 -5.54
C GLN A 169 -2.48 14.44 -4.25
N LEU A 170 -3.58 13.70 -4.27
CA LEU A 170 -4.36 13.39 -3.06
C LEU A 170 -3.52 12.63 -2.01
N LEU A 171 -2.69 11.67 -2.45
CA LEU A 171 -1.80 10.93 -1.54
C LEU A 171 -0.79 11.86 -0.83
N THR A 172 -0.50 13.04 -1.41
CA THR A 172 0.33 14.05 -0.72
C THR A 172 -0.37 14.70 0.47
N PHE A 173 -1.59 14.32 0.80
CA PHE A 173 -2.22 14.69 2.06
C PHE A 173 -1.83 13.76 3.22
N ASP A 174 -1.37 12.53 2.92
CA ASP A 174 -0.91 11.54 3.90
C ASP A 174 -1.90 11.31 5.03
N THR A 175 -3.09 10.88 4.63
CA THR A 175 -4.05 10.22 5.51
C THR A 175 -4.87 9.27 4.64
N GLU A 176 -5.43 8.23 5.24
CA GLU A 176 -6.30 7.31 4.51
C GLU A 176 -7.64 7.97 4.14
N ILE A 177 -8.31 7.46 3.11
CA ILE A 177 -9.62 7.97 2.73
C ILE A 177 -10.70 7.38 3.63
N SER A 178 -11.60 8.24 4.12
CA SER A 178 -12.83 7.83 4.80
C SER A 178 -13.92 7.55 3.76
N VAL A 179 -14.55 6.37 3.83
CA VAL A 179 -15.63 5.96 2.92
C VAL A 179 -16.84 5.49 3.70
N TYR A 180 -17.91 6.29 3.66
CA TYR A 180 -19.21 6.00 4.28
C TYR A 180 -20.34 6.38 3.30
N GLU A 181 -21.15 7.39 3.59
CA GLU A 181 -22.13 7.98 2.66
C GLU A 181 -21.46 8.82 1.55
N GLN A 182 -20.17 9.08 1.70
CA GLN A 182 -19.32 9.80 0.77
C GLN A 182 -17.86 9.38 0.98
N ALA A 183 -17.01 9.69 0.00
CA ALA A 183 -15.57 9.56 0.09
C ALA A 183 -14.92 10.93 0.33
N TYR A 184 -14.08 11.04 1.35
CA TYR A 184 -13.36 12.26 1.71
C TYR A 184 -12.09 11.94 2.49
N PHE A 185 -11.11 12.86 2.46
CA PHE A 185 -9.97 12.79 3.36
C PHE A 185 -10.22 13.70 4.56
N TYR A 186 -9.75 13.27 5.72
CA TYR A 186 -9.83 14.06 6.94
C TYR A 186 -8.59 13.83 7.78
N ARG A 187 -7.90 14.93 8.10
CA ARG A 187 -6.75 14.93 9.00
C ARG A 187 -6.99 15.93 10.12
N ASP A 188 -6.87 15.49 11.36
CA ASP A 188 -6.86 16.37 12.52
C ASP A 188 -5.42 16.81 12.81
N GLU A 189 -5.13 18.12 12.70
CA GLU A 189 -3.77 18.64 12.93
C GLU A 189 -3.25 18.41 14.36
N HIS A 190 -4.13 18.09 15.32
CA HIS A 190 -3.73 17.81 16.70
C HIS A 190 -3.34 16.35 16.96
N ASP A 191 -3.74 15.43 16.08
CA ASP A 191 -3.55 13.98 16.24
C ASP A 191 -2.84 13.35 15.02
N TYR A 192 -2.37 14.19 14.10
CA TYR A 192 -1.67 13.75 12.89
C TYR A 192 -0.22 13.38 13.20
N GLU A 193 0.14 12.16 12.85
CA GLU A 193 1.51 11.67 12.78
C GLU A 193 1.87 11.41 11.31
N PRO A 194 2.90 12.06 10.76
CA PRO A 194 3.28 11.89 9.36
C PRO A 194 3.86 10.50 9.10
N SER A 195 3.60 9.97 7.90
CA SER A 195 4.24 8.75 7.41
C SER A 195 5.76 8.90 7.30
N GLU A 196 6.49 7.79 7.45
CA GLU A 196 7.96 7.76 7.51
C GLU A 196 8.64 8.45 6.31
N TYR A 197 8.15 8.21 5.10
CA TYR A 197 8.69 8.75 3.83
C TYR A 197 7.80 9.83 3.21
N LYS A 198 7.05 10.54 4.05
CA LYS A 198 6.18 11.64 3.64
C LYS A 198 6.93 12.72 2.86
N ASP A 199 8.04 13.18 3.40
CA ASP A 199 8.80 14.30 2.82
C ASP A 199 9.45 13.91 1.48
N GLU A 200 9.97 12.69 1.39
CA GLU A 200 10.50 12.10 0.16
C GLU A 200 9.43 12.03 -0.93
N PHE A 201 8.21 11.63 -0.58
CA PHE A 201 7.10 11.60 -1.52
C PHE A 201 6.68 12.99 -1.99
N VAL A 202 6.65 13.98 -1.08
CA VAL A 202 6.34 15.37 -1.44
C VAL A 202 7.39 15.95 -2.39
N GLU A 203 8.68 15.74 -2.14
CA GLU A 203 9.71 16.22 -3.07
C GLU A 203 9.70 15.45 -4.39
N TRP A 204 9.48 14.14 -4.37
CA TRP A 204 9.33 13.34 -5.59
C TRP A 204 8.14 13.80 -6.46
N THR A 205 6.98 14.09 -5.84
CA THR A 205 5.80 14.57 -6.59
C THR A 205 6.05 15.94 -7.22
N LYS A 206 6.76 16.83 -6.53
CA LYS A 206 7.18 18.13 -7.05
C LYS A 206 8.14 18.00 -8.23
N GLU A 207 9.09 17.08 -8.19
CA GLU A 207 10.04 16.85 -9.29
C GLU A 207 9.37 16.21 -10.52
N ASN A 208 8.46 15.26 -10.31
CA ASN A 208 7.89 14.46 -11.40
C ASN A 208 6.61 15.05 -12.00
N PHE A 209 5.89 15.88 -11.23
CA PHE A 209 4.57 16.39 -11.60
C PHE A 209 4.40 17.89 -11.40
N ASN A 210 5.30 18.55 -10.66
CA ASN A 210 5.26 19.98 -10.39
C ASN A 210 3.96 20.43 -9.67
N PHE A 211 3.40 19.57 -8.81
CA PHE A 211 2.34 19.95 -7.88
C PHE A 211 2.91 20.27 -6.50
N LYS A 212 2.12 21.00 -5.72
CA LYS A 212 2.38 21.20 -4.30
C LYS A 212 1.64 20.14 -3.50
N ALA A 213 2.22 19.77 -2.35
CA ALA A 213 1.52 18.97 -1.37
C ALA A 213 0.21 19.63 -0.95
N LEU A 214 -0.77 18.79 -0.62
CA LEU A 214 -2.01 19.22 -0.01
C LEU A 214 -1.80 19.34 1.49
N GLU A 215 -2.26 20.45 2.06
CA GLU A 215 -2.04 20.81 3.46
C GLU A 215 -3.34 20.83 4.26
N THR A 216 -4.49 21.05 3.59
CA THR A 216 -5.80 21.16 4.26
C THR A 216 -6.84 20.21 3.67
N ASN A 217 -7.82 19.82 4.50
CA ASN A 217 -8.95 19.00 4.10
C ASN A 217 -9.68 19.63 2.89
N GLU A 218 -9.88 20.95 2.87
CA GLU A 218 -10.58 21.66 1.80
C GLU A 218 -9.89 21.53 0.44
N GLN A 219 -8.55 21.41 0.41
CA GLN A 219 -7.83 21.22 -0.85
C GLN A 219 -8.04 19.81 -1.41
N THR A 220 -8.17 18.80 -0.54
CA THR A 220 -8.55 17.45 -0.96
C THR A 220 -9.99 17.42 -1.47
N ASP A 221 -10.90 18.09 -0.76
CA ASP A 221 -12.30 18.21 -1.14
C ASP A 221 -12.45 18.92 -2.50
N GLU A 222 -11.65 19.94 -2.79
CA GLU A 222 -11.66 20.63 -4.09
C GLU A 222 -11.33 19.66 -5.24
N ILE A 223 -10.31 18.81 -5.08
CA ILE A 223 -9.95 17.82 -6.11
C ILE A 223 -11.07 16.80 -6.30
N ILE A 224 -11.59 16.22 -5.21
CA ILE A 224 -12.65 15.22 -5.26
C ILE A 224 -13.92 15.83 -5.87
N ASN A 225 -14.34 17.02 -5.44
CA ASN A 225 -15.55 17.67 -5.94
C ASN A 225 -15.43 18.03 -7.42
N ASN A 226 -14.28 18.52 -7.89
CA ASN A 226 -14.05 18.78 -9.31
C ASN A 226 -14.18 17.50 -10.15
N ALA A 227 -13.64 16.38 -9.66
CA ALA A 227 -13.76 15.08 -10.32
C ALA A 227 -15.23 14.60 -10.35
N LYS A 228 -15.94 14.72 -9.23
CA LYS A 228 -17.37 14.38 -9.12
C LYS A 228 -18.22 15.22 -10.06
N GLU A 229 -18.01 16.53 -10.13
CA GLU A 229 -18.76 17.42 -11.03
C GLU A 229 -18.71 16.97 -12.49
N LYS A 230 -17.59 16.38 -12.91
CA LYS A 230 -17.40 15.90 -14.29
C LYS A 230 -17.93 14.49 -14.53
N HIS A 231 -17.78 13.60 -13.55
CA HIS A 231 -17.93 12.15 -13.79
C HIS A 231 -19.08 11.51 -13.01
N GLN A 232 -19.60 12.12 -11.94
CA GLN A 232 -20.55 11.47 -11.03
C GLN A 232 -21.84 11.06 -11.74
N GLN A 233 -22.46 11.94 -12.53
CA GLN A 233 -23.69 11.59 -13.26
C GLN A 233 -23.50 10.41 -14.21
N LEU A 234 -22.34 10.33 -14.88
CA LEU A 234 -22.04 9.22 -15.78
C LEU A 234 -21.83 7.92 -15.01
N LEU A 235 -21.18 8.00 -13.84
CA LEU A 235 -21.00 6.86 -12.95
C LEU A 235 -22.36 6.38 -12.43
N ASP A 236 -23.21 7.28 -11.95
CA ASP A 236 -24.55 6.95 -11.45
C ASP A 236 -25.42 6.31 -12.54
N ASP A 237 -25.39 6.85 -13.76
CA ASP A 237 -26.09 6.27 -14.91
C ASP A 237 -25.55 4.87 -15.25
N PHE A 238 -24.26 4.62 -15.04
CA PHE A 238 -23.63 3.32 -15.24
C PHE A 238 -24.03 2.33 -14.12
N LEU A 239 -23.93 2.73 -12.85
CA LEU A 239 -24.29 1.93 -11.68
C LEU A 239 -25.79 1.57 -11.68
N GLY A 240 -26.65 2.49 -12.10
CA GLY A 240 -28.09 2.29 -12.23
C GLY A 240 -28.48 1.15 -13.19
N LYS A 241 -27.66 0.86 -14.22
CA LYS A 241 -27.87 -0.31 -15.11
C LYS A 241 -27.78 -1.64 -14.36
N TYR A 242 -27.10 -1.65 -13.22
CA TYR A 242 -26.88 -2.82 -12.37
C TYR A 242 -27.71 -2.78 -11.08
N ASN A 243 -28.60 -1.80 -10.92
CA ASN A 243 -29.37 -1.53 -9.69
C ASN A 243 -28.49 -1.28 -8.46
N ILE A 244 -27.34 -0.64 -8.67
CA ILE A 244 -26.48 -0.16 -7.59
C ILE A 244 -26.84 1.30 -7.35
N GLU A 245 -27.21 1.62 -6.10
CA GLU A 245 -27.44 2.98 -5.63
C GLU A 245 -26.18 3.46 -4.90
N ASN A 246 -25.91 4.76 -5.03
CA ASN A 246 -24.69 5.41 -4.57
C ASN A 246 -25.04 6.60 -3.67
#